data_AF-A0A1Y1L1R9-F1
#
_entry.id   AF-A0A1Y1L1R9-F1
#
_cell.length_a   1.000
_cell.length_b   1.000
_cell.length_c   1.000
_cell.angle_alpha   90.00
_cell.angle_beta   90.00
_cell.angle_gamma   90.00
#
_symmetry.space_group_name_H-M   'P 1'
#
loop_
_entity.id
_entity.type
_entity.pdbx_description
1 polymer ?
#
loop_
_entity_poly.entity_id
_entity_poly.type
_entity_poly.pdbx_seq_one_letter_code
_entity_poly.pdbx_strand_id
1 'polypeptide(L)'
;AYPNFHWLVTPFKDNGHLTQDHNEFNYKLSATRVVVENALGLLKGRFRRLRKLDNLNMNLCSKIIMGACILHNICLAEDDFIETDTTDFNQPPETQYRITSINIDGHVNKRQQLFESMYNKSL
;
A
#
# COMPACT_ATOMS: atom_id res chain seq x y z
N ALA A 1 -9.14 -15.49 10.10
CA ALA A 1 -8.13 -15.70 9.04
C ALA A 1 -8.87 -15.85 7.71
N TYR A 2 -8.37 -15.22 6.63
CA TYR A 2 -8.97 -15.39 5.31
C TYR A 2 -8.69 -16.82 4.78
N PRO A 3 -9.64 -17.44 4.07
CA PRO A 3 -9.41 -18.76 3.47
C PRO A 3 -8.32 -18.70 2.38
N ASN A 4 -7.56 -19.78 2.23
CA ASN A 4 -6.58 -19.92 1.14
C ASN A 4 -7.34 -20.27 -0.15
N PHE A 5 -7.11 -19.50 -1.20
CA PHE A 5 -7.71 -19.73 -2.51
C PHE A 5 -6.61 -19.95 -3.54
N HIS A 6 -6.95 -20.55 -4.69
CA HIS A 6 -6.01 -20.70 -5.81
C HIS A 6 -5.43 -19.36 -6.31
N TRP A 7 -6.04 -18.24 -5.94
CA TRP A 7 -5.65 -16.87 -6.28
C TRP A 7 -5.17 -16.03 -5.08
N LEU A 8 -5.14 -16.58 -3.86
CA LEU A 8 -4.77 -15.85 -2.65
C LEU A 8 -4.01 -16.72 -1.67
N VAL A 9 -2.71 -16.49 -1.55
CA VAL A 9 -1.85 -17.11 -0.55
C VAL A 9 -1.84 -16.25 0.71
N THR A 10 -2.28 -16.82 1.83
CA THR A 10 -2.22 -16.17 3.15
C THR A 10 -0.85 -16.37 3.79
N PRO A 11 -0.41 -15.48 4.71
CA PRO A 11 0.80 -15.70 5.48
C PRO A 11 0.84 -17.09 6.11
N PHE A 12 1.99 -17.75 6.05
CA PHE A 12 2.20 -19.04 6.70
C PHE A 12 2.20 -18.84 8.22
N LYS A 13 1.43 -19.65 8.94
CA LYS A 13 1.38 -19.61 10.41
C LYS A 13 2.68 -20.19 10.96
N ASP A 14 3.24 -19.52 11.97
CA ASP A 14 4.38 -20.05 12.70
C ASP A 14 3.92 -21.09 13.72
N ASN A 15 4.11 -22.37 13.38
CA ASN A 15 3.89 -23.50 14.27
C ASN A 15 5.25 -24.11 14.73
N GLY A 16 6.34 -23.33 14.68
CA GLY A 16 7.70 -23.79 15.01
C GLY A 16 8.40 -24.57 13.90
N HIS A 17 7.78 -24.70 12.72
CA HIS A 17 8.27 -25.51 11.59
C HIS A 17 8.23 -24.73 10.26
N LEU A 18 8.38 -23.40 10.31
CA LEU A 18 8.47 -22.59 9.09
C LEU A 18 9.75 -22.93 8.33
N THR A 19 9.61 -23.25 7.04
CA THR A 19 10.75 -23.38 6.14
C THR A 19 11.33 -21.98 5.86
N GLN A 20 12.57 -21.95 5.38
CA GLN A 20 13.20 -20.70 4.96
C GLN A 20 12.37 -19.95 3.91
N ASP A 21 11.81 -20.68 2.94
CA ASP A 21 10.96 -20.10 1.89
C ASP A 21 9.68 -19.48 2.46
N HIS A 22 9.04 -20.12 3.45
CA HIS A 22 7.85 -19.56 4.11
C HIS A 22 8.18 -18.28 4.88
N ASN A 23 9.35 -18.22 5.53
CA ASN A 23 9.82 -17.04 6.23
C ASN A 23 10.09 -15.89 5.25
N GLU A 24 10.75 -16.16 4.13
CA GLU A 24 11.01 -15.16 3.10
C GLU A 24 9.71 -14.63 2.49
N PHE A 25 8.74 -15.51 2.20
CA PHE A 25 7.41 -15.10 1.74
C PHE A 25 6.70 -14.19 2.74
N ASN A 26 6.63 -14.62 4.02
CA ASN A 26 5.98 -13.86 5.08
C ASN A 26 6.65 -12.49 5.27
N TYR A 27 7.98 -12.42 5.19
CA TYR A 27 8.74 -11.17 5.26
C TYR A 27 8.37 -10.22 4.11
N LYS A 28 8.44 -10.70 2.86
CA LYS A 28 8.09 -9.88 1.67
C LYS A 28 6.64 -9.39 1.73
N LEU A 29 5.71 -10.26 2.13
CA LEU A 29 4.30 -9.92 2.28
C LEU A 29 4.10 -8.84 3.36
N SER A 30 4.76 -8.99 4.50
CA SER A 30 4.69 -8.02 5.60
C SER A 30 5.30 -6.68 5.21
N ALA A 31 6.49 -6.67 4.59
CA ALA A 31 7.13 -5.45 4.09
C ALA A 31 6.24 -4.71 3.07
N THR A 32 5.59 -5.44 2.18
CA THR A 32 4.65 -4.85 1.21
C THR A 32 3.43 -4.25 1.90
N ARG A 33 2.87 -4.94 2.91
CA ARG A 33 1.73 -4.43 3.69
C ARG A 33 2.06 -3.13 4.41
N VAL A 34 3.25 -3.01 5.00
CA VAL A 34 3.69 -1.78 5.67
C VAL A 34 3.64 -0.59 4.71
N VAL A 35 4.15 -0.75 3.48
CA VAL A 35 4.11 0.33 2.47
C VAL A 35 2.67 0.71 2.11
N VAL A 36 1.79 -0.28 1.92
CA VAL A 36 0.38 -0.06 1.59
C VAL A 36 -0.37 0.63 2.73
N GLU A 37 -0.18 0.16 3.96
CA GLU A 37 -0.79 0.72 5.16
C GLU A 37 -0.35 2.16 5.39
N ASN A 38 0.94 2.46 5.22
CA ASN A 38 1.46 3.82 5.30
C ASN A 38 0.83 4.74 4.24
N ALA A 39 0.77 4.31 2.97
CA ALA A 39 0.14 5.09 1.90
C ALA A 39 -1.36 5.36 2.18
N LEU A 40 -2.08 4.35 2.65
CA LEU A 40 -3.48 4.50 3.05
C LEU A 40 -3.63 5.41 4.29
N GLY A 41 -2.69 5.36 5.21
CA GLY A 41 -2.61 6.25 6.37
C GLY A 41 -2.48 7.71 5.95
N LEU A 42 -1.53 8.01 5.06
CA LEU A 42 -1.34 9.35 4.50
C LEU A 42 -2.59 9.85 3.76
N LEU A 43 -3.19 8.99 2.93
CA LEU A 43 -4.41 9.33 2.19
C LEU A 43 -5.57 9.67 3.13
N LYS A 44 -5.80 8.86 4.17
CA LYS A 44 -6.84 9.10 5.20
C LYS A 44 -6.51 10.25 6.15
N GLY A 45 -5.22 10.58 6.32
CA GLY A 45 -4.73 11.76 7.01
C GLY A 45 -5.12 13.03 6.26
N ARG A 46 -4.83 13.07 4.94
CA ARG A 46 -5.19 14.17 4.04
C ARG A 46 -6.69 14.40 3.97
N PHE A 47 -7.40 13.35 3.60
CA PHE A 47 -8.81 13.43 3.24
C PHE A 47 -9.66 12.87 4.38
N ARG A 48 -9.92 13.71 5.40
CA ARG A 48 -10.76 13.35 6.55
C ARG A 48 -12.12 12.76 6.16
N ARG A 49 -12.65 13.10 4.98
CA ARG A 49 -13.88 12.51 4.42
C ARG A 49 -13.81 10.99 4.29
N LEU A 50 -12.63 10.42 4.00
CA LEU A 50 -12.42 8.96 3.90
C LEU A 50 -12.61 8.22 5.22
N ARG A 51 -12.58 8.92 6.36
CA ARG A 51 -12.87 8.33 7.68
C ARG A 51 -14.38 8.16 7.95
N LYS A 52 -15.24 8.74 7.11
CA LYS A 52 -16.70 8.77 7.28
C LYS A 52 -17.38 8.42 5.96
N LEU A 53 -17.18 7.19 5.51
CA LEU A 53 -17.87 6.63 4.34
C LEU A 53 -19.12 5.82 4.72
N ASP A 54 -19.39 5.68 6.01
CA ASP A 54 -20.56 4.97 6.52
C ASP A 54 -21.85 5.62 5.99
N ASN A 55 -22.85 4.79 5.69
CA ASN A 55 -24.15 5.19 5.16
C ASN A 55 -24.15 5.80 3.75
N LEU A 56 -23.03 5.73 3.01
CA LEU A 56 -23.00 6.08 1.59
C LEU A 56 -23.23 4.84 0.73
N ASN A 57 -23.80 5.06 -0.46
CA ASN A 57 -23.90 3.98 -1.44
C ASN A 57 -22.50 3.58 -1.93
N MET A 58 -22.32 2.29 -2.24
CA MET A 58 -21.02 1.73 -2.62
C MET A 58 -20.40 2.45 -3.84
N ASN A 59 -21.22 2.78 -4.84
CA ASN A 59 -20.77 3.48 -6.04
C ASN A 59 -20.17 4.86 -5.72
N LEU A 60 -20.76 5.58 -4.77
CA LEU A 60 -20.31 6.89 -4.31
C LEU A 60 -19.05 6.74 -3.47
N CYS A 61 -18.97 5.72 -2.61
CA CYS A 61 -17.72 5.39 -1.90
C CYS A 61 -16.57 5.19 -2.88
N SER A 62 -16.77 4.38 -3.93
CA SER A 62 -15.76 4.15 -4.97
C SER A 62 -15.34 5.46 -5.66
N LYS A 63 -16.29 6.33 -6.02
CA LYS A 63 -15.98 7.64 -6.64
C LYS A 63 -15.19 8.56 -5.69
N ILE A 64 -15.56 8.61 -4.41
CA ILE A 64 -14.86 9.42 -3.40
C ILE A 64 -13.42 8.90 -3.22
N ILE A 65 -13.24 7.58 -3.10
CA ILE A 65 -11.92 6.96 -2.94
C ILE A 65 -11.06 7.24 -4.18
N MET A 66 -11.58 7.05 -5.39
CA MET A 66 -10.85 7.34 -6.63
C MET A 66 -10.46 8.82 -6.72
N GLY A 67 -11.38 9.74 -6.44
CA GLY A 67 -11.10 11.17 -6.43
C GLY A 67 -10.01 11.54 -5.43
N ALA A 68 -10.06 10.97 -4.22
CA ALA A 68 -9.02 11.17 -3.21
C ALA A 68 -7.65 10.65 -3.67
N CYS A 69 -7.57 9.47 -4.31
CA CYS A 69 -6.31 8.96 -4.86
C CYS A 69 -5.75 9.85 -5.97
N ILE A 70 -6.60 10.33 -6.88
CA ILE A 70 -6.19 11.24 -7.95
C ILE A 70 -5.63 12.54 -7.37
N LEU A 71 -6.37 13.16 -6.44
CA LEU A 71 -5.93 14.39 -5.78
C LEU A 71 -4.65 14.17 -4.97
N HIS A 72 -4.51 13.04 -4.28
CA HIS A 72 -3.29 12.68 -3.57
C HIS A 72 -2.08 12.65 -4.51
N ASN A 73 -2.22 12.00 -5.67
CA ASN A 73 -1.15 11.89 -6.65
C ASN A 73 -0.79 13.25 -7.24
N ILE A 74 -1.77 14.14 -7.46
CA ILE A 74 -1.52 15.53 -7.89
C ILE A 74 -0.71 16.26 -6.81
N CYS A 75 -1.10 16.19 -5.53
CA CYS A 75 -0.33 16.81 -4.46
C CYS A 75 1.11 16.27 -4.38
N LEU A 76 1.31 14.96 -4.55
CA LEU A 76 2.66 14.38 -4.60
C LEU A 76 3.49 14.89 -5.78
N ALA A 77 2.87 15.15 -6.94
CA ALA A 77 3.55 15.69 -8.11
C ALA A 77 3.96 17.17 -7.93
N GLU A 78 3.23 17.91 -7.10
CA GLU A 78 3.50 19.31 -6.76
C GLU A 78 4.34 19.44 -5.46
N ASP A 79 4.96 18.36 -4.99
CA ASP A 79 5.73 18.29 -3.73
C ASP A 79 4.96 18.78 -2.48
N ASP A 80 3.62 18.73 -2.52
CA ASP A 80 2.72 19.07 -1.42
C ASP A 80 2.54 17.83 -0.52
N PHE A 81 3.51 17.63 0.37
CA PHE A 81 3.51 16.56 1.36
C PHE A 81 2.78 16.96 2.64
N ILE A 82 2.12 15.99 3.27
CA ILE A 82 1.50 16.21 4.58
C ILE A 82 2.54 15.96 5.66
N GLU A 83 2.73 16.95 6.52
CA GLU A 83 3.35 16.77 7.81
C GLU A 83 2.38 15.97 8.70
N THR A 84 2.63 14.68 8.85
CA THR A 84 1.86 13.87 9.78
C THR A 84 2.39 14.06 11.20
N ASP A 85 1.62 14.69 12.08
CA ASP A 85 1.70 14.39 13.51
C ASP A 85 1.33 12.90 13.67
N THR A 86 2.32 12.06 13.94
CA THR A 86 2.26 10.59 14.00
C THR A 86 1.44 10.04 15.19
N THR A 87 0.45 10.77 15.68
CA THR A 87 -0.18 10.49 17.00
C THR A 87 -1.26 9.41 17.01
N ASP A 88 -1.50 8.68 15.92
CA ASP A 88 -2.55 7.64 15.94
C ASP A 88 -2.26 6.44 15.05
N PHE A 89 -1.08 5.82 15.16
CA PHE A 89 -0.87 4.40 14.85
C PHE A 89 0.30 3.90 15.70
N ASN A 90 0.05 2.93 16.60
CA ASN A 90 1.08 2.24 17.39
C ASN A 90 2.06 1.50 16.46
N GLN A 91 3.08 2.21 15.96
CA GLN A 91 4.20 1.64 15.22
C GLN A 91 5.37 1.37 16.20
N PRO A 92 5.98 0.16 16.17
CA PRO A 92 7.22 -0.09 16.90
C PRO A 92 8.34 0.86 16.43
N PRO A 93 9.36 1.13 17.27
CA PRO A 93 10.24 2.31 17.18
C PRO A 93 11.18 2.35 15.97
N GLU A 94 11.19 1.33 15.11
CA GLU A 94 12.18 1.14 14.06
C GLU A 94 11.77 1.73 12.69
N THR A 95 10.53 2.24 12.54
CA THR A 95 9.97 2.64 11.24
C THR A 95 9.96 4.15 10.97
N GLN A 96 10.90 4.91 11.53
CA GLN A 96 11.14 6.30 11.12
C GLN A 96 11.83 6.37 9.75
N TYR A 97 11.24 5.75 8.71
CA TYR A 97 11.64 6.04 7.34
C TYR A 97 11.01 7.37 6.95
N ARG A 98 11.85 8.40 7.07
CA ARG A 98 11.71 9.66 6.35
C ARG A 98 11.32 9.31 4.91
N ILE A 99 10.09 9.60 4.50
CA ILE A 99 9.69 9.57 3.08
C ILE A 99 10.34 10.80 2.44
N THR A 100 11.68 10.85 2.46
CA THR A 100 12.45 11.72 1.59
C THR A 100 12.38 11.07 0.23
N SER A 101 11.57 11.69 -0.65
CA SER A 101 11.55 11.43 -2.09
C SER A 101 11.51 9.95 -2.46
N ILE A 102 10.31 9.37 -2.52
CA ILE A 102 10.11 8.23 -3.43
C ILE A 102 10.56 8.76 -4.79
N ASN A 103 11.68 8.27 -5.30
CA ASN A 103 12.15 8.56 -6.64
C ASN A 103 11.06 8.06 -7.62
N ILE A 104 10.13 8.95 -7.98
CA ILE A 104 8.95 8.66 -8.80
C ILE A 104 9.40 8.13 -10.16
N ASP A 105 10.53 8.62 -10.67
CA ASP A 105 11.13 8.18 -11.92
C ASP A 105 11.48 6.68 -11.89
N GLY A 106 11.94 6.16 -10.75
CA GLY A 106 12.24 4.73 -10.59
C GLY A 106 10.99 3.83 -10.54
N HIS A 107 9.89 4.31 -9.94
CA HIS A 107 8.67 3.52 -9.76
C HIS A 107 7.80 3.45 -11.02
N VAL A 108 7.68 4.55 -11.77
CA VAL A 108 6.99 4.56 -13.06
C VAL A 108 7.70 3.64 -14.06
N ASN A 109 9.03 3.63 -14.05
CA ASN A 109 9.85 2.74 -14.87
C ASN A 109 9.67 1.26 -14.51
N LYS A 110 9.62 0.89 -13.21
CA LYS A 110 9.35 -0.51 -12.82
C LYS A 110 7.96 -1.00 -13.21
N ARG A 111 6.93 -0.15 -13.08
CA ARG A 111 5.56 -0.49 -13.54
C ARG A 111 5.56 -0.80 -15.03
N GLN A 112 6.20 0.05 -15.83
CA GLN A 112 6.31 -0.10 -17.28
C GLN A 112 7.12 -1.34 -17.66
N GLN A 113 8.25 -1.59 -17.00
CA GLN A 113 9.09 -2.78 -17.20
C GLN A 113 8.35 -4.08 -16.87
N LEU A 114 7.54 -4.11 -15.80
CA LEU A 114 6.73 -5.27 -15.46
C LEU A 114 5.66 -5.55 -16.52
N PHE A 115 4.96 -4.50 -16.98
CA PHE A 115 3.99 -4.61 -18.06
C PHE A 115 4.62 -5.17 -19.34
N GLU A 116 5.76 -4.62 -19.75
CA GLU A 116 6.52 -5.11 -20.91
C GLU A 116 7.00 -6.55 -20.72
N SER A 117 7.47 -6.92 -19.53
CA SER A 117 7.95 -8.28 -19.24
C SER A 117 6.85 -9.34 -19.27
N MET A 118 5.61 -8.97 -18.92
CA MET A 118 4.46 -9.87 -18.97
C MET A 118 3.91 -9.99 -20.39
N TYR A 119 3.90 -8.90 -21.14
CA TYR A 119 3.42 -8.88 -22.52
C TYR A 119 4.38 -9.61 -23.47
N ASN A 120 5.70 -9.42 -23.31
CA ASN A 120 6.70 -10.01 -24.19
C ASN A 120 7.01 -11.50 -23.91
N LYS A 121 6.50 -12.07 -22.81
CA LYS A 121 6.61 -13.52 -22.50
C LYS A 121 5.45 -14.36 -23.02
N SER A 122 4.40 -13.74 -23.58
CA SER A 122 3.23 -14.46 -24.13
C SER A 122 3.22 -14.56 -25.66
N LEU A 123 4.36 -14.34 -26.30
CA LEU A 123 4.61 -14.58 -27.73
C LEU A 123 5.67 -15.67 -27.89
#